data_AF-A0A6J4R7J5-F1
#
_entry.id   AF-A0A6J4R7J5-F1
#
_cell.length_a   1.000
_cell.length_b   1.000
_cell.length_c   1.000
_cell.angle_alpha   90.00
_cell.angle_beta   90.00
_cell.angle_gamma   90.00
#
_symmetry.space_group_name_H-M   'P 1'
#
loop_
_entity.id
_entity.type
_entity.pdbx_description
1 polymer ?
#
loop_
_entity_poly.entity_id
_entity_poly.type
_entity_poly.pdbx_seq_one_letter_code
_entity_poly.pdbx_strand_id
1 'polypeptide(L)' 'MKPGYACDNDAGIYFEEDTVRRVVATRAEAKVYYVSVVDGKVVERVMEPERIA' A
#
# COMPACT_ATOMS: atom_id res chain seq x y z
N MET A 1 -11.73 5.61 -12.69
CA MET A 1 -10.36 5.26 -12.22
C MET A 1 -10.39 3.80 -11.80
N LYS A 2 -9.37 3.01 -12.15
CA LYS A 2 -9.24 1.64 -11.63
C LYS A 2 -8.53 1.69 -10.27
N PRO A 3 -8.92 0.86 -9.28
CA PRO A 3 -8.19 0.77 -8.03
C PRO A 3 -6.73 0.36 -8.25
N GLY A 4 -5.85 0.75 -7.34
CA GLY A 4 -4.42 0.47 -7.42
C GLY A 4 -3.73 0.60 -6.07
N TYR A 5 -2.41 0.52 -6.10
CA TYR A 5 -1.60 0.65 -4.90
C TYR A 5 -0.66 1.85 -5.01
N ALA A 6 -0.40 2.47 -3.87
CA ALA A 6 0.63 3.49 -3.72
C ALA A 6 1.51 3.14 -2.52
N CYS A 7 2.77 3.57 -2.54
CA CYS A 7 3.68 3.43 -1.42
C CYS A 7 4.49 4.72 -1.28
N ASP A 8 4.75 5.11 -0.03
CA ASP A 8 5.71 6.16 0.25
C ASP A 8 7.13 5.70 -0.13
N ASN A 9 8.07 6.65 -0.16
CA ASN A 9 9.48 6.30 -0.12
C ASN A 9 9.75 5.36 1.07
N ASP A 10 10.63 4.38 0.85
CA ASP A 10 11.05 3.40 1.86
C ASP A 10 9.94 2.41 2.30
N ALA A 11 8.85 2.30 1.52
CA ALA A 11 7.86 1.25 1.61
C ALA A 11 7.80 0.42 0.32
N GLY A 12 7.33 -0.83 0.43
CA GLY A 12 7.23 -1.75 -0.70
C GLY A 12 6.07 -2.73 -0.56
N ILE A 13 5.65 -3.29 -1.70
CA ILE A 13 4.54 -4.24 -1.80
C ILE A 13 5.07 -5.51 -2.45
N TYR A 14 4.94 -6.62 -1.75
CA TYR A 14 5.28 -7.93 -2.27
C TYR A 14 4.02 -8.65 -2.75
N PHE A 15 4.04 -9.01 -4.03
CA PHE A 15 3.00 -9.79 -4.68
C PHE A 15 3.49 -11.22 -4.92
N GLU A 16 2.62 -12.19 -4.67
CA GLU A 16 2.70 -13.49 -5.33
C GLU A 16 1.59 -13.53 -6.36
N GLU A 17 1.96 -13.65 -7.64
CA GLU A 17 1.05 -13.55 -8.77
C GLU A 17 0.25 -12.23 -8.74
N ASP A 18 -1.04 -12.28 -8.46
CA ASP A 18 -1.95 -11.13 -8.40
C ASP A 18 -2.33 -10.72 -6.98
N THR A 19 -1.84 -11.44 -5.97
CA THR A 19 -2.24 -11.30 -4.58
C THR A 19 -1.16 -10.61 -3.77
N VAL A 20 -1.53 -9.55 -3.04
CA VAL A 20 -0.64 -8.91 -2.07
C VAL A 20 -0.40 -9.86 -0.92
N ARG A 21 0.84 -10.29 -0.75
CA ARG A 21 1.24 -11.17 0.35
C ARG A 21 1.75 -10.42 1.56
N ARG A 22 2.48 -9.34 1.32
CA ARG A 22 3.11 -8.56 2.37
C ARG A 22 3.30 -7.13 1.92
N VAL A 23 3.16 -6.21 2.86
CA VAL A 23 3.57 -4.81 2.72
C VAL A 23 4.68 -4.58 3.73
N VAL A 24 5.74 -3.88 3.33
CA VAL A 24 6.95 -3.69 4.15
C VAL A 24 7.41 -2.24 4.13
N ALA A 25 8.14 -1.84 5.17
CA ALA A 25 8.78 -0.53 5.25
C ALA A 25 10.07 -0.58 6.08
N THR A 26 11.04 0.29 5.77
CA THR A 26 12.28 0.42 6.56
C THR A 26 12.19 1.55 7.60
N ARG A 27 11.28 2.53 7.41
CA ARG A 27 10.99 3.61 8.37
C ARG A 27 9.59 3.49 8.97
N ALA A 28 9.39 4.02 10.19
CA ALA A 28 8.14 3.83 10.94
C ALA A 28 6.95 4.54 10.28
N GLU A 29 7.24 5.64 9.60
CA GLU A 29 6.25 6.58 9.09
C GLU A 29 5.84 6.26 7.64
N ALA A 30 6.58 5.41 6.95
CA ALA A 30 6.27 5.03 5.57
C ALA A 30 5.10 4.06 5.52
N LYS A 31 4.19 4.28 4.58
CA LYS A 31 2.96 3.51 4.44
C LYS A 31 2.79 2.96 3.03
N VAL A 32 1.97 1.92 2.96
CA VAL A 32 1.37 1.42 1.72
C VAL A 32 -0.11 1.74 1.76
N TYR A 33 -0.70 2.03 0.59
CA TYR A 33 -2.10 2.38 0.44
C TYR A 33 -2.74 1.52 -0.64
N TYR A 34 -3.96 1.05 -0.37
CA TYR A 34 -4.89 0.66 -1.42
C TYR A 34 -5.75 1.86 -1.79
N VAL A 35 -5.62 2.32 -3.03
CA VAL A 35 -6.29 3.51 -3.55
C VAL A 35 -7.47 3.08 -4.41
N SER A 36 -8.65 3.57 -4.08
CA SER A 36 -9.89 3.27 -4.81
C SER A 36 -10.78 4.51 -4.95
N VAL A 37 -11.94 4.34 -5.59
CA VAL A 37 -12.97 5.38 -5.66
C VAL A 37 -14.23 4.88 -4.96
N VAL A 38 -14.72 5.66 -4.00
CA VAL A 38 -15.99 5.43 -3.28
C VAL A 38 -16.82 6.69 -3.42
N ASP A 39 -18.06 6.56 -3.93
CA ASP A 39 -18.99 7.68 -4.16
C ASP A 39 -18.38 8.86 -4.94
N GLY A 40 -17.59 8.52 -5.96
CA GLY A 40 -16.92 9.51 -6.83
C GLY A 40 -15.71 10.21 -6.20
N LYS A 41 -15.31 9.84 -4.97
CA LYS A 41 -14.13 10.40 -4.27
C LYS A 41 -13.01 9.37 -4.21
N VAL A 42 -11.78 9.86 -4.34
CA VAL A 42 -10.58 9.04 -4.11
C VAL A 42 -10.49 8.71 -2.63
N VAL A 43 -10.29 7.44 -2.30
CA VAL A 43 -10.12 6.94 -0.93
C VAL A 43 -8.81 6.15 -0.87
N GLU A 44 -8.00 6.46 0.14
CA GLU A 44 -6.74 5.80 0.42
C GLU A 44 -6.90 5.00 1.72
N ARG A 45 -6.80 3.67 1.62
CA ARG A 45 -6.81 2.79 2.80
C ARG A 45 -5.38 2.36 3.10
N VAL A 46 -4.88 2.74 4.28
CA VAL A 46 -3.56 2.31 4.75
C VAL A 46 -3.54 0.79 4.89
N MET A 47 -2.47 0.19 4.38
CA MET A 47 -2.08 -1.19 4.59
C MET A 47 -0.83 -1.14 5.47
N GLU A 48 -0.99 -1.47 6.75
CA GLU A 48 0.10 -1.33 7.74
C GLU A 48 1.29 -2.22 7.36
N PRO A 49 2.46 -1.62 7.06
CA PRO A 49 3.62 -2.37 6.64
C PRO A 49 4.32 -3.05 7.82
N GLU A 50 4.85 -4.25 7.56
CA GLU A 50 5.80 -4.87 8.47
C GLU A 50 7.15 -4.15 8.38
N ARG A 51 7.75 -3.87 9.55
CA ARG A 51 9.06 -3.23 9.60
C ARG A 51 10.16 -4.23 9.26
N ILE A 52 10.98 -3.90 8.27
CA ILE A 52 12.16 -4.66 7.88
C ILE A 52 13.42 -3.80 8.01
N ALA A 53 14.55 -4.44 8.29
CA ALA A 53 15.85 -3.79 8.51
C ALA A 53 16.59 -3.52 7.20
#